data_AF-A0A1A3CCD3-F1
#
_entry.id   AF-A0A1A3CCD3-F1
#
_cell.length_a   1.000
_cell.length_b   1.000
_cell.length_c   1.000
_cell.angle_alpha   90.00
_cell.angle_beta   90.00
_cell.angle_gamma   90.00
#
_symmetry.space_group_name_H-M   'P 1'
#
loop_
_entity.id
_entity.type
_entity.pdbx_description
1 polymer ?
#
loop_
_entity_poly.entity_id
_entity_poly.type
_entity_poly.pdbx_seq_one_letter_code
_entity_poly.pdbx_strand_id
1 'polypeptide(L)'
;MRFDCSAVLRVADQMDAAAELLDRAVADHLAHLAFGGAVAGRAHTARGDALRVQLERLTAEVTQWSRAAAETAVALRAGARDYADAEVYAAARIA
;
A
#
# COMPACT_ATOMS: atom_id res chain seq x y z
N MET A 1 -11.96 4.18 -29.55
CA MET A 1 -11.75 3.81 -28.14
C MET A 1 -11.02 4.98 -27.51
N ARG A 2 -11.58 5.67 -26.51
CA ARG A 2 -10.95 6.83 -25.85
C ARG A 2 -10.45 6.39 -24.48
N PHE A 3 -9.17 6.58 -24.20
CA PHE A 3 -8.60 6.31 -22.88
C PHE A 3 -9.04 7.41 -21.91
N ASP A 4 -9.46 7.04 -20.69
CA ASP A 4 -9.91 7.99 -19.68
C ASP A 4 -8.81 8.19 -18.63
N CYS A 5 -7.92 9.16 -18.88
CA CYS A 5 -6.86 9.52 -17.93
C CYS A 5 -7.42 9.91 -16.56
N SER A 6 -8.58 10.57 -16.50
CA SER A 6 -9.18 11.02 -15.24
C SER A 6 -9.63 9.84 -14.38
N ALA A 7 -10.15 8.79 -15.01
CA ALA A 7 -10.51 7.56 -14.31
C ALA A 7 -9.29 6.82 -13.76
N VAL A 8 -8.19 6.78 -14.51
CA VAL A 8 -6.93 6.15 -14.08
C VAL A 8 -6.30 6.90 -12.92
N LEU A 9 -6.27 8.24 -12.96
CA LEU A 9 -5.76 9.06 -11.86
C LEU A 9 -6.57 8.86 -10.58
N ARG A 10 -7.90 8.78 -10.67
CA ARG A 10 -8.76 8.48 -9.52
C ARG A 10 -8.49 7.11 -8.91
N VAL A 11 -8.17 6.09 -9.71
CA VAL A 11 -7.76 4.77 -9.19
C VAL A 11 -6.41 4.87 -8.48
N ALA A 12 -5.46 5.63 -9.03
CA ALA A 12 -4.17 5.88 -8.38
C ALA A 12 -4.35 6.55 -7.00
N ASP A 13 -5.22 7.57 -6.91
CA ASP A 13 -5.51 8.23 -5.63
C ASP A 13 -6.15 7.28 -4.61
N GLN A 14 -7.01 6.35 -5.07
CA GLN A 14 -7.59 5.33 -4.20
C GLN A 14 -6.56 4.31 -3.71
N MET A 15 -5.55 3.99 -4.52
CA MET A 15 -4.45 3.10 -4.13
C MET A 15 -3.55 3.76 -3.07
N ASP A 16 -3.24 5.05 -3.21
CA ASP A 16 -2.50 5.78 -2.19
C ASP A 16 -3.29 5.88 -0.87
N ALA A 17 -4.59 6.17 -0.94
CA ALA A 17 -5.45 6.19 0.24
C ALA A 17 -5.49 4.82 0.96
N ALA A 18 -5.45 3.72 0.20
CA ALA A 18 -5.34 2.39 0.77
C ALA A 18 -3.98 2.15 1.43
N ALA A 19 -2.88 2.55 0.79
CA ALA A 19 -1.53 2.47 1.36
C ALA A 19 -1.43 3.24 2.69
N GLU A 20 -1.90 4.48 2.74
CA GLU A 20 -1.90 5.30 3.96
C GLU A 20 -2.73 4.68 5.10
N LEU A 21 -3.84 4.02 4.78
CA LEU A 21 -4.66 3.32 5.78
C LEU A 21 -3.91 2.11 6.36
N LEU A 22 -3.24 1.34 5.50
CA LEU A 22 -2.45 0.17 5.91
C LEU A 22 -1.24 0.59 6.75
N ASP A 23 -0.53 1.65 6.36
CA ASP A 23 0.61 2.18 7.11
C ASP A 23 0.19 2.64 8.52
N ARG A 24 -0.94 3.35 8.63
CA ARG A 24 -1.49 3.73 9.93
C ARG A 24 -1.91 2.53 10.77
N ALA A 25 -2.53 1.50 10.17
CA ALA A 25 -2.88 0.29 10.90
C ALA A 25 -1.63 -0.44 11.45
N VAL A 26 -0.55 -0.47 10.68
CA VAL A 26 0.74 -1.01 11.13
C VAL A 26 1.32 -0.18 12.27
N ALA A 27 1.43 1.13 12.08
CA ALA A 27 2.06 2.03 13.04
C ALA A 27 1.28 2.17 14.35
N ASP A 28 -0.05 2.36 14.26
CA ASP A 28 -0.87 2.70 15.41
C ASP A 28 -1.40 1.47 16.16
N HIS A 29 -1.50 0.31 15.50
CA HIS A 29 -2.17 -0.85 16.11
C HIS A 29 -1.23 -2.04 16.24
N LEU A 30 -0.56 -2.46 15.16
CA LEU A 30 0.28 -3.66 15.20
C LEU A 30 1.59 -3.44 15.96
N ALA A 31 2.23 -2.27 15.80
CA ALA A 31 3.48 -1.96 16.50
C ALA A 31 3.31 -1.80 18.03
N HIS A 32 2.10 -1.50 18.49
CA HIS A 32 1.79 -1.30 19.91
C HIS A 32 1.43 -2.60 20.65
N LEU A 33 1.25 -3.71 19.93
CA LEU A 33 0.90 -4.99 20.52
C LEU A 33 2.14 -5.70 21.09
N ALA A 34 2.41 -5.49 22.38
CA ALA A 34 3.47 -6.16 23.10
C ALA A 34 3.01 -7.53 23.64
N PHE A 35 3.40 -8.61 22.98
CA PHE A 35 3.19 -9.98 23.46
C PHE A 35 4.51 -10.65 23.83
N GLY A 36 4.61 -11.14 25.06
CA GLY A 36 5.82 -11.79 25.58
C GLY A 36 5.70 -12.15 27.06
N GLY A 37 6.70 -12.85 27.60
CA GLY A 37 6.69 -13.32 29.00
C GLY A 37 6.57 -12.21 30.06
N ALA A 38 6.90 -10.96 29.70
CA ALA A 38 6.73 -9.78 30.55
C ALA A 38 5.26 -9.35 30.72
N VAL A 39 4.39 -9.64 29.75
CA VAL A 39 2.96 -9.27 29.75
C VAL A 39 2.05 -10.47 30.04
N ALA A 40 2.42 -11.67 29.55
CA ALA A 40 1.62 -12.89 29.69
C ALA A 40 1.99 -13.77 30.90
N GLY A 41 3.08 -13.45 31.62
CA GLY A 41 3.61 -14.25 32.72
C GLY A 41 4.39 -15.49 32.25
N ARG A 42 5.32 -15.98 33.10
CA ARG A 42 6.31 -17.00 32.75
C ARG A 42 5.73 -18.34 32.24
N ALA A 43 4.48 -18.65 32.59
CA ALA A 43 3.78 -19.85 32.11
C ALA A 43 3.31 -19.74 30.65
N HIS A 44 3.20 -18.53 30.10
CA HIS A 44 2.69 -18.27 28.76
C HIS A 44 3.72 -17.65 27.82
N THR A 45 4.99 -17.56 28.23
CA THR A 45 6.10 -17.00 27.43
C THR A 45 6.16 -17.61 26.03
N ALA A 46 6.19 -18.94 25.92
CA ALA A 46 6.28 -19.63 24.62
C ALA A 46 5.08 -19.31 23.69
N ARG A 47 3.87 -19.18 24.26
CA ARG A 47 2.67 -18.83 23.48
C ARG A 47 2.65 -17.34 23.10
N GLY A 48 3.15 -16.48 23.99
CA GLY A 48 3.33 -15.04 23.73
C GLY A 48 4.36 -14.78 22.64
N ASP A 49 5.50 -15.48 22.66
CA ASP A 49 6.53 -15.39 21.63
C ASP A 49 6.02 -15.92 20.28
N ALA A 50 5.29 -17.03 20.27
CA ALA A 50 4.67 -17.55 19.05
C ALA A 50 3.70 -16.53 18.44
N LEU A 51 2.87 -15.88 19.27
CA LEU A 51 1.96 -14.83 18.82
C LEU A 51 2.70 -13.60 18.29
N ARG A 52 3.76 -13.16 18.98
CA ARG A 52 4.63 -12.06 18.55
C ARG A 52 5.21 -12.31 17.16
N VAL A 53 5.74 -13.50 16.90
CA VAL A 53 6.30 -13.87 15.58
C VAL A 53 5.24 -13.81 14.48
N GLN A 54 4.01 -14.29 14.74
CA GLN A 54 2.94 -14.19 13.74
C GLN A 54 2.51 -12.74 13.49
N LEU A 55 2.52 -11.89 14.52
CA LEU A 55 2.22 -10.47 14.41
C LEU A 55 3.29 -9.67 13.66
N GLU A 56 4.57 -9.98 13.91
CA GLU A 56 5.70 -9.42 13.16
C GLU A 56 5.59 -9.79 11.67
N ARG A 57 5.25 -11.05 11.38
CA ARG A 57 5.01 -11.50 10.01
C ARG A 57 3.82 -10.79 9.35
N LEU A 58 2.68 -10.71 10.04
CA LEU A 58 1.50 -10.00 9.54
C LEU A 58 1.82 -8.53 9.24
N THR A 59 2.54 -7.87 10.16
CA THR A 59 3.00 -6.50 9.97
C THR A 59 3.84 -6.37 8.71
N ALA A 60 4.80 -7.27 8.49
CA ALA A 60 5.62 -7.25 7.29
C ALA A 60 4.81 -7.44 5.99
N GLU A 61 3.84 -8.37 5.99
CA GLU A 61 2.95 -8.62 4.85
C GLU A 61 2.08 -7.38 4.55
N VAL A 62 1.53 -6.73 5.58
CA VAL A 62 0.71 -5.51 5.42
C VAL A 62 1.54 -4.33 4.91
N THR A 63 2.75 -4.12 5.44
CA THR A 63 3.68 -3.10 4.94
C THR A 63 4.05 -3.34 3.48
N GLN A 64 4.27 -4.59 3.08
CA GLN A 64 4.54 -4.94 1.69
C GLN A 64 3.34 -4.60 0.79
N TRP A 65 2.12 -4.88 1.26
CA TRP A 65 0.92 -4.56 0.50
C TRP A 65 0.72 -3.06 0.34
N SER A 66 0.91 -2.28 1.41
CA SER A 66 0.89 -0.81 1.37
C SER A 66 1.84 -0.27 0.29
N ARG A 67 3.10 -0.74 0.32
CA ARG A 67 4.11 -0.38 -0.67
C ARG A 67 3.69 -0.74 -2.10
N ALA A 68 3.17 -1.95 -2.32
CA ALA A 68 2.73 -2.39 -3.64
C ALA A 68 1.56 -1.55 -4.18
N ALA A 69 0.65 -1.10 -3.31
CA ALA A 69 -0.43 -0.19 -3.68
C ALA A 69 0.11 1.17 -4.13
N ALA A 70 1.06 1.75 -3.39
CA ALA A 70 1.73 3.00 -3.77
C ALA A 70 2.51 2.86 -5.09
N GLU A 71 3.26 1.76 -5.28
CA GLU A 71 3.96 1.47 -6.53
C GLU A 71 2.99 1.36 -7.73
N THR A 72 1.82 0.75 -7.51
CA THR A 72 0.77 0.68 -8.52
C THR A 72 0.22 2.06 -8.86
N ALA A 73 -0.02 2.91 -7.85
CA ALA A 73 -0.47 4.29 -8.07
C ALA A 73 0.52 5.10 -8.92
N VAL A 74 1.82 4.96 -8.64
CA VAL A 74 2.90 5.59 -9.44
C VAL A 74 2.86 5.10 -10.89
N ALA A 75 2.74 3.79 -11.12
CA ALA A 75 2.68 3.23 -12.47
C ALA A 75 1.45 3.71 -13.26
N LEU A 76 0.29 3.82 -12.60
CA LEU A 76 -0.94 4.35 -13.21
C LEU A 76 -0.78 5.81 -13.64
N ARG A 77 -0.16 6.65 -12.81
CA ARG A 77 0.10 8.06 -13.13
C ARG A 77 1.09 8.22 -14.29
N ALA A 78 2.15 7.41 -14.32
CA ALA A 78 3.10 7.40 -15.41
C ALA A 78 2.41 7.04 -16.74
N GLY A 79 1.64 5.95 -16.76
CA GLY A 79 0.90 5.54 -17.97
C GLY A 79 -0.14 6.55 -18.44
N ALA A 80 -0.84 7.21 -17.51
CA ALA A 80 -1.80 8.27 -17.85
C ALA A 80 -1.12 9.50 -18.48
N ARG A 81 0.07 9.86 -17.99
CA ARG A 81 0.87 10.95 -18.54
C ARG A 81 1.40 10.62 -19.92
N ASP A 82 1.96 9.44 -20.11
CA ASP A 82 2.48 8.99 -21.40
C ASP A 82 1.37 8.97 -22.47
N TYR A 83 0.15 8.56 -22.09
CA TYR A 83 -0.99 8.59 -23.00
C TYR A 83 -1.42 10.02 -23.36
N ALA A 84 -1.45 10.93 -22.39
CA ALA A 84 -1.78 12.34 -22.65
C ALA A 84 -0.74 13.00 -23.57
N ASP A 85 0.55 12.73 -23.36
CA ASP A 85 1.62 13.24 -24.21
C ASP A 85 1.51 12.70 -25.65
N ALA A 86 1.16 11.41 -25.80
CA ALA A 86 0.91 10.80 -27.11
C ALA A 86 -0.31 11.41 -27.83
N GLU A 87 -1.37 11.76 -27.10
CA GLU A 87 -2.56 12.41 -27.67
C GLU A 87 -2.25 13.83 -28.17
N VAL A 88 -1.48 14.61 -27.40
CA VAL A 88 -0.99 15.95 -27.82
C VAL A 88 -0.11 15.84 -29.06
N TYR A 89 0.83 14.90 -29.08
CA TYR A 89 1.70 14.66 -30.24
C TYR A 89 0.90 14.27 -31.49
N ALA A 90 -0.07 13.36 -31.34
CA ALA A 90 -0.93 12.96 -32.43
C ALA A 90 -1.70 14.16 -32.99
N ALA A 91 -2.34 14.97 -32.14
CA ALA A 91 -3.08 16.16 -32.53
C ALA A 91 -2.21 17.18 -33.29
N ALA A 92 -0.98 17.41 -32.84
CA ALA A 92 -0.04 18.33 -33.49
C ALA A 92 0.39 17.88 -34.90
N ARG A 93 0.23 16.59 -35.26
CA ARG A 93 0.63 16.05 -36.57
C ARG A 93 -0.50 16.06 -37.61
N ILE A 94 -1.74 16.27 -37.18
CA ILE A 94 -2.94 16.31 -38.04
C ILE A 94 -3.47 17.73 -38.26
N ALA A 95 -2.94 18.71 -37.55
CA ALA A 95 -3.17 20.14 -37.76
C ALA A 95 -2.20 20.70 -38.82
#